data_AF-A0A972FZT3-F1
#
_entry.id   AF-A0A972FZT3-F1
#
_cell.length_a   1.000
_cell.length_b   1.000
_cell.length_c   1.000
_cell.angle_alpha   90.00
_cell.angle_beta   90.00
_cell.angle_gamma   90.00
#
_symmetry.space_group_name_H-M   'P 1'
#
loop_
_entity.id
_entity.type
_entity.pdbx_description
1 polymer ?
#
loop_
_entity_poly.entity_id
_entity_poly.type
_entity_poly.pdbx_seq_one_letter_code
_entity_poly.pdbx_strand_id
1 'polypeptide(L)'
;MNYPLVSTAWLEAHLQDEKLVLLDASMDTVIGKEPLIYDRLVCIPGARRFELERQFCDLQSSQIHALPTEAQFSLGIQALGIAPDSLVVIYDNQGIYASPRAWWTFRVMGFDNVFVLDGGLPQWLAEGRKTVNEYQAVDETAKGNAVGHYRPQLVCDSAEVLRRLDDAGTAIFDARGAARFQGKAPEPRAGVRSGHIPHSHNLPFTEVLDGYRLRPVAELRRRFAELSGDDADTGKRCICSCGSGITACILILALEAAGYDHAVLYDGSWADWGSNHALPLETDLGK
;
A
#
# COMPACT_ATOMS: atom_id res chain seq x y z
N MET A 1 19.50 3.99 4.89
CA MET A 1 18.16 3.51 4.50
C MET A 1 17.56 2.87 5.72
N ASN A 2 16.29 3.15 6.02
CA ASN A 2 15.58 2.50 7.13
C ASN A 2 14.45 1.72 6.49
N TYR A 3 14.66 0.42 6.23
CA TYR A 3 13.64 -0.41 5.61
C TYR A 3 12.31 -0.30 6.38
N PRO A 4 11.14 -0.14 5.70
CA PRO A 4 10.91 -0.16 4.24
C PRO A 4 10.99 1.21 3.52
N LEU A 5 11.57 2.24 4.14
CA LEU A 5 11.58 3.62 3.65
C LEU A 5 12.97 4.13 3.24
N VAL A 6 12.96 5.06 2.28
CA VAL A 6 14.08 5.98 2.00
C VAL A 6 13.61 7.42 2.09
N SER A 7 14.47 8.34 2.54
CA SER A 7 14.15 9.76 2.57
C SER A 7 14.37 10.41 1.20
N THR A 8 13.72 11.56 0.98
CA THR A 8 13.96 12.45 -0.18
C THR A 8 15.43 12.85 -0.32
N ALA A 9 16.12 13.13 0.79
CA ALA A 9 17.56 13.43 0.80
C ALA A 9 18.40 12.23 0.37
N TRP A 10 18.04 11.02 0.80
CA TRP A 10 18.72 9.81 0.35
C TRP A 10 18.50 9.62 -1.17
N LEU A 11 17.27 9.75 -1.65
CA LEU A 11 16.97 9.57 -3.08
C LEU A 11 17.74 10.57 -3.94
N GLU A 12 17.78 11.86 -3.57
CA GLU A 12 18.55 12.87 -4.32
C GLU A 12 20.03 12.49 -4.45
N ALA A 13 20.64 11.98 -3.38
CA ALA A 13 22.04 11.57 -3.38
C ALA A 13 22.31 10.32 -4.24
N HIS A 14 21.28 9.55 -4.61
CA HIS A 14 21.40 8.28 -5.34
C HIS A 14 20.73 8.32 -6.72
N LEU A 15 20.26 9.48 -7.21
CA LEU A 15 19.62 9.60 -8.53
C LEU A 15 20.51 9.14 -9.71
N GLN A 16 21.82 9.03 -9.52
CA GLN A 16 22.78 8.59 -10.53
C GLN A 16 23.26 7.14 -10.32
N ASP A 17 22.69 6.41 -9.36
CA ASP A 17 22.98 5.00 -9.16
C ASP A 17 22.38 4.18 -10.32
N GLU A 18 23.23 3.44 -11.03
CA GLU A 18 22.83 2.62 -12.18
C GLU A 18 21.84 1.51 -11.81
N LYS A 19 21.82 1.08 -10.54
CA LYS A 19 20.88 0.07 -10.05
C LYS A 19 19.54 0.64 -9.61
N LEU A 20 19.43 1.96 -9.44
CA LEU A 20 18.21 2.60 -8.99
C LEU A 20 17.15 2.56 -10.09
N VAL A 21 15.97 2.03 -9.74
CA VAL A 21 14.75 2.17 -10.54
C VAL A 21 13.74 2.95 -9.72
N LEU A 22 13.47 4.18 -10.16
CA LEU A 22 12.49 5.06 -9.52
C LEU A 22 11.13 4.91 -10.20
N LEU A 23 10.09 4.62 -9.42
CA LEU A 23 8.75 4.34 -9.92
C LEU A 23 7.73 5.33 -9.36
N ASP A 24 6.93 5.91 -10.25
CA ASP A 24 5.77 6.73 -9.91
C ASP A 24 4.48 5.88 -9.96
N ALA A 25 3.97 5.53 -8.78
CA ALA A 25 2.78 4.72 -8.59
C ALA A 25 1.51 5.55 -8.30
N SER A 26 1.50 6.84 -8.67
CA SER A 26 0.33 7.72 -8.48
C SER A 26 -0.96 7.12 -9.04
N MET A 27 -2.09 7.37 -8.40
CA MET A 27 -3.41 6.92 -8.86
C MET A 27 -4.26 8.13 -9.27
N ASP A 28 -5.24 7.89 -10.13
CA ASP A 28 -6.17 8.94 -10.55
C ASP A 28 -7.21 9.24 -9.46
N THR A 29 -7.60 8.22 -8.68
CA THR A 29 -8.65 8.33 -7.65
C THR A 29 -8.06 8.23 -6.23
N VAL A 30 -8.30 9.26 -5.43
CA VAL A 30 -7.89 9.34 -4.02
C VAL A 30 -9.13 9.35 -3.12
N ILE A 31 -9.21 8.43 -2.15
CA ILE A 31 -10.34 8.28 -1.25
C ILE A 31 -9.86 8.35 0.20
N GLY A 32 -10.59 9.10 1.04
CA GLY A 32 -10.34 9.17 2.49
C GLY A 32 -9.41 10.29 2.92
N LYS A 33 -8.98 11.16 1.98
CA LYS A 33 -8.33 12.45 2.25
C LYS A 33 -8.61 13.42 1.10
N GLU A 34 -8.33 14.70 1.31
CA GLU A 34 -8.35 15.69 0.23
C GLU A 34 -7.21 15.39 -0.77
N PRO A 35 -7.50 15.21 -2.06
CA PRO A 35 -6.46 14.95 -3.06
C PRO A 35 -5.58 16.17 -3.31
N LEU A 36 -4.28 15.96 -3.47
CA LEU A 36 -3.38 16.96 -4.04
C LEU A 36 -3.55 16.97 -5.55
N ILE A 37 -3.80 18.16 -6.11
CA ILE A 37 -4.06 18.36 -7.54
C ILE A 37 -2.83 18.98 -8.21
N TYR A 38 -2.49 18.46 -9.39
CA TYR A 38 -1.38 18.92 -10.22
C TYR A 38 -1.91 19.24 -11.62
N ASP A 39 -1.77 20.50 -12.06
CA ASP A 39 -2.30 20.94 -13.36
C ASP A 39 -1.58 20.34 -14.58
N ARG A 40 -0.39 19.79 -14.35
CA ARG A 40 0.46 19.15 -15.36
C ARG A 40 1.27 18.03 -14.72
N LEU A 41 1.84 17.17 -15.55
CA LEU A 41 2.80 16.18 -15.08
C LEU A 41 3.99 16.87 -14.41
N VAL A 42 4.25 16.47 -13.17
CA VAL A 42 5.44 16.80 -12.39
C VAL A 42 5.92 15.50 -11.77
N CYS A 43 7.15 15.11 -12.05
CA CYS A 43 7.74 13.88 -11.54
C CYS A 43 9.20 14.08 -11.14
N ILE A 44 9.72 13.13 -10.37
CA ILE A 44 11.12 13.14 -9.94
C ILE A 44 12.00 12.71 -11.14
N PRO A 45 13.15 13.35 -11.40
CA PRO A 45 14.03 12.97 -12.51
C PRO A 45 14.38 11.49 -12.49
N GLY A 46 14.28 10.81 -13.63
CA GLY A 46 14.52 9.36 -13.74
C GLY A 46 13.33 8.47 -13.35
N ALA A 47 12.21 9.05 -12.92
CA ALA A 47 11.01 8.27 -12.61
C ALA A 47 10.42 7.62 -13.87
N ARG A 48 10.04 6.35 -13.74
CA ARG A 48 9.25 5.60 -14.73
C ARG A 48 7.82 5.45 -14.20
N ARG A 49 6.84 5.47 -15.08
CA ARG A 49 5.43 5.30 -14.69
C ARG A 49 5.17 3.86 -14.26
N PHE A 50 4.64 3.66 -13.06
CA PHE A 50 4.13 2.37 -12.60
C PHE A 50 2.59 2.40 -12.63
N GLU A 51 2.00 1.76 -13.63
CA GLU A 51 0.55 1.78 -13.85
C GLU A 51 -0.19 0.83 -12.89
N LEU A 52 -0.29 1.25 -11.62
CA LEU A 52 -0.88 0.45 -10.55
C LEU A 52 -2.32 0.00 -10.83
N GLU A 53 -3.13 0.84 -11.47
CA GLU A 53 -4.55 0.56 -11.77
C GLU A 53 -4.75 -0.14 -13.14
N ARG A 54 -3.66 -0.45 -13.86
CA ARG A 54 -3.72 -1.05 -15.20
C ARG A 54 -2.78 -2.24 -15.30
N GLN A 55 -1.53 -2.01 -15.69
CA GLN A 55 -0.55 -3.05 -15.96
C GLN A 55 -0.25 -3.92 -14.73
N PHE A 56 -0.34 -3.35 -13.52
CA PHE A 56 -0.06 -4.03 -12.26
C PHE A 56 -1.33 -4.30 -11.43
N CYS A 57 -2.47 -4.46 -12.11
CA CYS A 57 -3.74 -4.87 -11.54
C CYS A 57 -4.31 -6.05 -12.33
N ASP A 58 -4.84 -7.07 -11.66
CA ASP A 58 -5.57 -8.12 -12.37
C ASP A 58 -6.98 -7.65 -12.73
N LEU A 59 -7.11 -7.07 -13.93
CA LEU A 59 -8.38 -6.57 -14.46
C LEU A 59 -9.37 -7.69 -14.85
N GLN A 60 -8.97 -8.97 -14.76
CA GLN A 60 -9.88 -10.10 -14.94
C GLN A 60 -10.56 -10.52 -13.64
N SER A 61 -10.06 -10.04 -12.50
CA SER A 61 -10.64 -10.29 -11.19
C SER A 61 -11.96 -9.55 -11.00
N SER A 62 -12.84 -10.09 -10.16
CA SER A 62 -14.02 -9.39 -9.67
C SER A 62 -13.67 -8.24 -8.70
N GLN A 63 -12.43 -8.22 -8.18
CA GLN A 63 -11.96 -7.20 -7.25
C GLN A 63 -11.27 -6.06 -8.02
N ILE A 64 -11.70 -4.83 -7.78
CA ILE A 64 -11.28 -3.63 -8.53
C ILE A 64 -9.78 -3.33 -8.52
N HIS A 65 -9.08 -3.68 -7.44
CA HIS A 65 -7.63 -3.48 -7.33
C HIS A 65 -6.92 -4.79 -7.04
N ALA A 66 -7.40 -5.91 -7.57
CA ALA A 66 -6.77 -7.21 -7.36
C ALA A 66 -5.27 -7.15 -7.68
N LEU A 67 -4.47 -7.81 -6.83
CA LEU A 67 -3.06 -8.01 -7.13
C LEU A 67 -2.89 -8.65 -8.52
N PRO A 68 -1.86 -8.25 -9.28
CA PRO A 68 -1.59 -8.87 -10.57
C PRO A 68 -1.19 -10.34 -10.35
N THR A 69 -1.38 -11.17 -11.38
CA THR A 69 -0.77 -12.50 -11.44
C THR A 69 0.76 -12.40 -11.55
N GLU A 70 1.49 -13.48 -11.22
CA GLU A 70 2.95 -13.53 -11.40
C GLU A 70 3.37 -13.21 -12.83
N ALA A 71 2.59 -13.66 -13.82
CA ALA A 71 2.86 -13.40 -15.23
C ALA A 71 2.67 -11.92 -15.60
N GLN A 72 1.55 -11.31 -15.19
CA GLN A 72 1.30 -9.87 -15.41
C GLN A 72 2.39 -9.02 -14.75
N PHE A 73 2.72 -9.33 -13.49
CA PHE A 73 3.75 -8.62 -12.74
C PHE A 73 5.13 -8.76 -13.40
N SER A 74 5.55 -9.98 -13.74
CA SER A 74 6.85 -10.24 -14.37
C SER A 74 6.99 -9.50 -15.70
N LEU A 75 5.96 -9.58 -16.56
CA LEU A 75 5.96 -8.84 -17.83
C LEU A 75 6.03 -7.32 -17.60
N GLY A 76 5.31 -6.82 -16.60
CA GLY A 76 5.31 -5.42 -16.23
C GLY A 76 6.68 -4.90 -15.78
N ILE A 77 7.31 -5.57 -14.80
CA ILE A 77 8.60 -5.11 -14.27
C ILE A 77 9.73 -5.25 -15.31
N GLN A 78 9.68 -6.26 -16.18
CA GLN A 78 10.65 -6.43 -17.27
C GLN A 78 10.52 -5.30 -18.30
N ALA A 79 9.29 -4.90 -18.64
CA ALA A 79 9.03 -3.73 -19.48
C ALA A 79 9.47 -2.41 -18.83
N LEU A 80 9.59 -2.38 -17.49
CA LEU A 80 10.17 -1.28 -16.74
C LEU A 80 11.70 -1.37 -16.59
N GLY A 81 12.37 -2.34 -17.22
CA GLY A 81 13.83 -2.49 -17.16
C GLY A 81 14.35 -3.00 -15.81
N ILE A 82 13.53 -3.67 -15.01
CA ILE A 82 13.91 -4.15 -13.67
C ILE A 82 14.64 -5.50 -13.76
N ALA A 83 15.82 -5.56 -13.12
CA ALA A 83 16.63 -6.75 -12.96
C ALA A 83 16.53 -7.27 -11.51
N PRO A 84 16.91 -8.54 -11.23
CA PRO A 84 16.86 -9.12 -9.88
C PRO A 84 17.64 -8.34 -8.81
N ASP A 85 18.70 -7.61 -9.20
CA ASP A 85 19.54 -6.82 -8.29
C ASP A 85 19.24 -5.31 -8.33
N SER A 86 18.18 -4.89 -9.04
CA SER A 86 17.71 -3.51 -9.04
C SER A 86 17.31 -3.06 -7.63
N LEU A 87 17.58 -1.80 -7.34
CA LEU A 87 17.11 -1.09 -6.16
C LEU A 87 15.89 -0.28 -6.53
N VAL A 88 14.71 -0.75 -6.13
CA VAL A 88 13.45 -0.12 -6.52
C VAL A 88 13.02 0.89 -5.45
N VAL A 89 12.79 2.15 -5.84
CA VAL A 89 12.18 3.17 -4.98
C VAL A 89 10.86 3.59 -5.60
N ILE A 90 9.79 3.58 -4.81
CA ILE A 90 8.43 3.85 -5.27
C ILE A 90 7.90 5.07 -4.54
N TYR A 91 7.32 6.02 -5.28
CA TYR A 91 6.64 7.18 -4.72
C TYR A 91 5.27 7.37 -5.39
N ASP A 92 4.47 8.27 -4.82
CA ASP A 92 3.24 8.76 -5.44
C ASP A 92 3.11 10.28 -5.24
N ASN A 93 2.17 10.87 -5.99
CA ASN A 93 1.87 12.29 -5.96
C ASN A 93 1.04 12.74 -4.75
N GLN A 94 0.75 11.86 -3.80
CA GLN A 94 -0.03 12.15 -2.61
C GLN A 94 0.80 12.07 -1.32
N GLY A 95 2.10 11.77 -1.41
CA GLY A 95 2.99 11.54 -0.27
C GLY A 95 3.13 10.05 -0.01
N ILE A 96 2.28 9.52 0.87
CA ILE A 96 2.13 8.09 1.12
C ILE A 96 0.65 7.74 0.94
N TYR A 97 0.32 7.18 -0.23
CA TYR A 97 -1.04 6.74 -0.53
C TYR A 97 -1.08 5.47 -1.38
N ALA A 98 -0.57 5.52 -2.61
CA ALA A 98 -0.59 4.42 -3.58
C ALA A 98 0.77 3.70 -3.66
N SER A 99 1.86 4.39 -3.38
CA SER A 99 3.21 3.82 -3.31
C SER A 99 3.32 2.63 -2.34
N PRO A 100 2.64 2.59 -1.17
CA PRO A 100 2.71 1.40 -0.31
C PRO A 100 2.02 0.20 -0.93
N ARG A 101 0.96 0.40 -1.72
CA ARG A 101 0.31 -0.69 -2.47
C ARG A 101 1.25 -1.27 -3.50
N ALA A 102 1.89 -0.42 -4.31
CA ALA A 102 2.87 -0.87 -5.28
C ALA A 102 4.05 -1.59 -4.61
N TRP A 103 4.61 -1.03 -3.52
CA TRP A 103 5.64 -1.69 -2.71
C TRP A 103 5.20 -3.06 -2.21
N TRP A 104 3.97 -3.18 -1.69
CA TRP A 104 3.46 -4.47 -1.24
C TRP A 104 3.29 -5.46 -2.38
N THR A 105 2.89 -5.02 -3.57
CA THR A 105 2.85 -5.87 -4.77
C THR A 105 4.24 -6.45 -5.07
N PHE A 106 5.31 -5.66 -4.99
CA PHE A 106 6.69 -6.17 -5.13
C PHE A 106 7.04 -7.18 -4.04
N ARG A 107 6.72 -6.89 -2.77
CA ARG A 107 6.97 -7.81 -1.64
C ARG A 107 6.26 -9.15 -1.81
N VAL A 108 4.97 -9.11 -2.18
CA VAL A 108 4.16 -10.28 -2.50
C VAL A 108 4.75 -11.06 -3.66
N MET A 109 5.38 -10.39 -4.63
CA MET A 109 5.99 -11.03 -5.79
C MET A 109 7.47 -11.39 -5.61
N GLY A 110 7.97 -11.41 -4.38
CA GLY A 110 9.30 -11.97 -4.13
C GLY A 110 10.45 -10.96 -4.03
N PHE A 111 10.19 -9.66 -4.11
CA PHE A 111 11.23 -8.63 -4.14
C PHE A 111 11.36 -7.96 -2.78
N ASP A 112 12.57 -7.97 -2.21
CA ASP A 112 12.86 -7.32 -0.93
C ASP A 112 13.68 -6.02 -1.07
N ASN A 113 14.39 -5.83 -2.19
CA ASN A 113 15.16 -4.61 -2.47
C ASN A 113 14.26 -3.50 -3.04
N VAL A 114 13.16 -3.22 -2.34
CA VAL A 114 12.11 -2.28 -2.73
C VAL A 114 11.72 -1.40 -1.55
N PHE A 115 11.65 -0.10 -1.79
CA PHE A 115 11.44 0.91 -0.76
C PHE A 115 10.37 1.92 -1.17
N VAL A 116 9.70 2.52 -0.20
CA VAL A 116 8.82 3.68 -0.41
C VAL A 116 9.58 4.97 -0.11
N LEU A 117 9.40 5.99 -0.96
CA LEU A 117 9.92 7.34 -0.71
C LEU A 117 9.08 8.03 0.36
N ASP A 118 9.64 8.17 1.57
CA ASP A 118 8.93 8.81 2.68
C ASP A 118 8.69 10.29 2.39
N GLY A 119 7.42 10.68 2.25
CA GLY A 119 7.01 12.03 1.86
C GLY A 119 6.59 12.19 0.40
N GLY A 120 6.92 11.21 -0.46
CA GLY A 120 6.57 11.20 -1.88
C GLY A 120 6.95 12.47 -2.65
N LEU A 121 6.24 12.71 -3.76
CA LEU A 121 6.42 13.94 -4.56
C LEU A 121 6.10 15.23 -3.78
N PRO A 122 5.08 15.30 -2.91
CA PRO A 122 4.78 16.52 -2.18
C PRO A 122 5.93 16.99 -1.27
N GLN A 123 6.59 16.07 -0.55
CA GLN A 123 7.75 16.40 0.28
C GLN A 123 8.96 16.79 -0.59
N TRP A 124 9.16 16.10 -1.72
CA TRP A 124 10.20 16.42 -2.69
C TRP A 124 10.09 17.87 -3.20
N LEU A 125 8.87 18.29 -3.53
CA LEU A 125 8.56 19.65 -3.96
C LEU A 125 8.72 20.68 -2.83
N ALA A 126 8.25 20.35 -1.62
CA ALA A 126 8.36 21.22 -0.46
C ALA A 126 9.83 21.53 -0.10
N GLU A 127 10.75 20.60 -0.42
CA GLU A 127 12.20 20.76 -0.22
C GLU A 127 12.90 21.48 -1.39
N GLY A 128 12.16 21.95 -2.40
CA GLY A 128 12.73 22.68 -3.54
C GLY A 128 13.60 21.85 -4.46
N ARG A 129 13.43 20.52 -4.46
CA ARG A 129 14.23 19.59 -5.27
C ARG A 129 13.81 19.63 -6.74
N LYS A 130 14.75 19.29 -7.63
CA LYS A 130 14.52 19.33 -9.08
C LYS A 130 13.41 18.36 -9.50
N THR A 131 12.55 18.80 -10.41
CA THR A 131 11.51 17.98 -11.04
C THR A 131 11.58 18.08 -12.55
N VAL A 132 10.99 17.10 -13.23
CA VAL A 132 10.76 17.10 -14.67
C VAL A 132 9.27 16.94 -14.96
N ASN A 133 8.88 17.07 -16.22
CA ASN A 133 7.49 17.00 -16.70
C ASN A 133 7.25 15.85 -17.70
N GLU A 134 8.17 14.89 -17.74
CA GLU A 134 8.10 13.69 -18.54
C GLU A 134 8.73 12.52 -17.78
N TYR A 135 8.20 11.32 -17.95
CA TYR A 135 8.80 10.11 -17.39
C TYR A 135 10.03 9.70 -18.19
N GLN A 136 10.99 9.05 -17.53
CA GLN A 136 12.11 8.44 -18.21
C GLN A 136 11.59 7.34 -19.15
N ALA A 137 11.94 7.45 -20.44
CA ALA A 137 11.68 6.39 -21.40
C ALA A 137 12.47 5.13 -20.99
N VAL A 138 11.82 3.97 -21.05
CA VAL A 138 12.49 2.69 -20.86
C VAL A 138 13.06 2.24 -22.19
N ASP A 139 14.33 1.84 -22.21
CA ASP A 139 14.95 1.29 -23.41
C ASP A 139 14.31 -0.05 -23.76
N GLU A 140 13.55 -0.07 -24.86
CA GLU A 140 12.85 -1.27 -25.34
C GLU A 140 13.81 -2.41 -25.71
N THR A 141 15.09 -2.10 -25.98
CA THR A 141 16.13 -3.08 -26.31
C THR A 141 16.80 -3.66 -25.06
N ALA A 142 16.70 -2.99 -23.92
CA ALA A 142 17.28 -3.39 -22.63
C ALA A 142 16.17 -3.75 -21.61
N LYS A 143 15.29 -4.67 -21.98
CA LYS A 143 14.28 -5.20 -21.04
C LYS A 143 14.95 -5.83 -19.83
N GLY A 144 14.33 -5.64 -18.68
CA GLY A 144 14.69 -6.34 -17.46
C GLY A 144 14.47 -7.85 -17.61
N ASN A 145 15.04 -8.63 -16.70
CA ASN A 145 14.91 -10.09 -16.65
C ASN A 145 14.42 -10.61 -15.29
N ALA A 146 13.94 -9.70 -14.43
CA ALA A 146 13.36 -10.07 -13.15
C ALA A 146 12.06 -10.87 -13.33
N VAL A 147 11.80 -11.82 -12.42
CA VAL A 147 10.61 -12.69 -12.44
C VAL A 147 9.96 -12.66 -11.07
N GLY A 148 8.64 -12.52 -11.04
CA GLY A 148 7.83 -12.60 -9.83
C GLY A 148 7.78 -14.01 -9.25
N HIS A 149 7.87 -14.10 -7.94
CA HIS A 149 7.70 -15.30 -7.15
C HIS A 149 6.69 -15.04 -6.04
N TYR A 150 5.45 -15.44 -6.26
CA TYR A 150 4.33 -15.14 -5.37
C TYR A 150 4.53 -15.74 -3.98
N ARG A 151 4.34 -14.90 -2.94
CA ARG A 151 4.44 -15.23 -1.53
C ARG A 151 3.04 -15.28 -0.91
N PRO A 152 2.37 -16.46 -0.91
CA PRO A 152 0.98 -16.58 -0.48
C PRO A 152 0.75 -16.20 0.98
N GLN A 153 1.78 -16.24 1.83
CA GLN A 153 1.68 -15.86 3.23
C GLN A 153 1.43 -14.37 3.47
N LEU A 154 1.70 -13.51 2.48
CA LEU A 154 1.56 -12.05 2.57
C LEU A 154 0.17 -11.55 2.14
N VAL A 155 -0.69 -12.43 1.65
CA VAL A 155 -2.04 -12.10 1.18
C VAL A 155 -3.04 -13.11 1.72
N CYS A 156 -4.25 -12.67 2.05
CA CYS A 156 -5.33 -13.54 2.44
C CYS A 156 -6.66 -13.15 1.78
N ASP A 157 -7.61 -14.08 1.77
CA ASP A 157 -8.97 -13.91 1.27
C ASP A 157 -9.98 -13.83 2.42
N SER A 158 -11.26 -13.65 2.08
CA SER A 158 -12.35 -13.61 3.08
C SER A 158 -12.47 -14.91 3.88
N ALA A 159 -12.11 -16.06 3.32
CA ALA A 159 -12.18 -17.35 4.01
C ALA A 159 -11.12 -17.47 5.12
N GLU A 160 -9.88 -17.04 4.88
CA GLU A 160 -8.86 -16.94 5.93
C GLU A 160 -9.26 -15.90 6.99
N VAL A 161 -9.76 -14.73 6.59
CA VAL A 161 -10.22 -13.72 7.55
C VAL A 161 -11.33 -14.27 8.45
N LEU A 162 -12.33 -14.93 7.87
CA LEU A 162 -13.44 -15.54 8.61
C LEU A 162 -12.95 -16.59 9.62
N ARG A 163 -11.95 -17.41 9.26
CA ARG A 163 -11.36 -18.40 10.17
C ARG A 163 -10.55 -17.79 11.31
N ARG A 164 -10.15 -16.52 11.20
CA ARG A 164 -9.26 -15.83 12.15
C ARG A 164 -9.98 -14.81 13.03
N LEU A 165 -11.30 -14.62 12.87
CA LEU A 165 -12.06 -13.61 13.63
C LEU A 165 -11.86 -13.72 15.15
N ASP A 166 -11.81 -14.95 15.67
CA ASP A 166 -11.68 -15.25 17.10
C ASP A 166 -10.26 -15.74 17.48
N ASP A 167 -9.30 -15.67 16.56
CA ASP A 167 -7.93 -16.09 16.81
C ASP A 167 -7.18 -15.02 17.62
N ALA A 168 -6.93 -15.29 18.90
CA ALA A 168 -6.19 -14.40 19.77
C ALA A 168 -4.76 -14.08 19.26
N GLY A 169 -4.20 -14.88 18.36
CA GLY A 169 -2.92 -14.63 17.68
C GLY A 169 -2.99 -13.71 16.46
N THR A 170 -4.18 -13.19 16.11
CA THR A 170 -4.41 -12.34 14.95
C THR A 170 -5.07 -11.02 15.35
N ALA A 171 -4.54 -9.90 14.85
CA ALA A 171 -5.19 -8.60 14.88
C ALA A 171 -5.63 -8.20 13.47
N ILE A 172 -6.85 -7.68 13.34
CA ILE A 172 -7.40 -7.22 12.06
C ILE A 172 -7.53 -5.70 12.11
N PHE A 173 -6.89 -4.98 11.20
CA PHE A 173 -6.94 -3.52 11.12
C PHE A 173 -7.66 -3.04 9.86
N ASP A 174 -8.51 -2.04 9.99
CA ASP A 174 -9.20 -1.39 8.86
C ASP A 174 -8.75 0.07 8.71
N ALA A 175 -8.19 0.37 7.54
CA ALA A 175 -7.61 1.67 7.19
C ALA A 175 -8.63 2.74 6.74
N ARG A 176 -9.92 2.41 6.65
CA ARG A 176 -10.97 3.36 6.24
C ARG A 176 -11.19 4.41 7.33
N GLY A 177 -11.73 5.56 6.93
CA GLY A 177 -12.16 6.59 7.88
C GLY A 177 -13.27 6.08 8.80
N ALA A 178 -13.26 6.56 10.05
CA ALA A 178 -14.14 6.07 11.12
C ALA A 178 -15.62 6.06 10.75
N ALA A 179 -16.13 7.08 10.04
CA ALA A 179 -17.54 7.11 9.66
C ALA A 179 -17.96 5.91 8.78
N ARG A 180 -17.09 5.45 7.87
CA ARG A 180 -17.34 4.28 7.02
C ARG A 180 -17.27 2.98 7.82
N PHE A 181 -16.24 2.85 8.64
CA PHE A 181 -16.05 1.71 9.54
C PHE A 181 -17.24 1.52 10.47
N GLN A 182 -17.71 2.60 11.11
CA GLN A 182 -18.84 2.60 12.03
C GLN A 182 -20.20 2.37 11.35
N GLY A 183 -20.24 2.40 10.01
CA GLY A 183 -21.46 2.33 9.21
C GLY A 183 -22.27 3.62 9.15
N LYS A 184 -21.72 4.76 9.59
CA LYS A 184 -22.36 6.08 9.60
C LYS A 184 -22.26 6.83 8.27
N ALA A 185 -21.36 6.41 7.39
CA ALA A 185 -21.24 6.91 6.02
C ALA A 185 -21.34 5.72 5.04
N PRO A 186 -21.98 5.91 3.87
CA PRO A 186 -22.07 4.87 2.87
C PRO A 186 -20.69 4.54 2.30
N GLU A 187 -20.55 3.31 1.81
CA GLU A 187 -19.40 2.95 0.98
C GLU A 187 -19.50 3.63 -0.39
N PRO A 188 -18.36 4.01 -1.01
CA PRO A 188 -18.36 4.68 -2.31
C PRO A 188 -18.88 3.80 -3.44
N ARG A 189 -18.99 2.48 -3.22
CA ARG A 189 -19.43 1.49 -4.20
C ARG A 189 -20.86 1.08 -3.92
N ALA A 190 -21.71 1.20 -4.93
CA ALA A 190 -23.11 0.80 -4.85
C ALA A 190 -23.23 -0.70 -4.51
N GLY A 191 -24.17 -1.04 -3.62
CA GLY A 191 -24.44 -2.42 -3.20
C GLY A 191 -23.53 -2.97 -2.09
N VAL A 192 -22.44 -2.28 -1.75
CA VAL A 192 -21.57 -2.68 -0.63
C VAL A 192 -22.21 -2.27 0.69
N ARG A 193 -22.37 -3.23 1.62
CA ARG A 193 -22.93 -2.98 2.96
C ARG A 193 -22.03 -2.01 3.73
N SER A 194 -22.62 -1.17 4.59
CA SER A 194 -21.85 -0.32 5.52
C SER A 194 -21.46 -1.12 6.78
N GLY A 195 -20.44 -0.66 7.52
CA GLY A 195 -19.92 -1.36 8.70
C GLY A 195 -18.50 -1.86 8.53
N HIS A 196 -18.13 -2.84 9.34
CA HIS A 196 -16.79 -3.42 9.38
C HIS A 196 -16.79 -4.92 9.69
N ILE A 197 -15.61 -5.52 9.52
CA ILE A 197 -15.35 -6.93 9.83
C ILE A 197 -15.44 -7.08 11.35
N PRO A 198 -16.15 -8.08 11.90
CA PRO A 198 -16.28 -8.23 13.34
C PRO A 198 -14.92 -8.25 14.05
N HIS A 199 -14.84 -7.61 15.21
CA HIS A 199 -13.64 -7.55 16.06
C HIS A 199 -12.42 -6.86 15.44
N SER A 200 -12.55 -6.27 14.25
CA SER A 200 -11.47 -5.47 13.65
C SER A 200 -11.29 -4.14 14.38
N HIS A 201 -10.06 -3.62 14.34
CA HIS A 201 -9.70 -2.31 14.88
C HIS A 201 -9.73 -1.27 13.76
N ASN A 202 -10.38 -0.14 13.98
CA ASN A 202 -10.28 0.98 13.05
C ASN A 202 -9.00 1.78 13.32
N LEU A 203 -8.14 1.85 12.32
CA LEU A 203 -6.99 2.75 12.30
C LEU A 203 -6.97 3.45 10.94
N PRO A 204 -7.69 4.58 10.78
CA PRO A 204 -7.69 5.32 9.53
C PRO A 204 -6.27 5.60 9.06
N PHE A 205 -5.95 5.37 7.79
CA PHE A 205 -4.56 5.46 7.31
C PHE A 205 -3.92 6.84 7.57
N THR A 206 -4.72 7.91 7.65
CA THR A 206 -4.26 9.26 7.96
C THR A 206 -3.67 9.37 9.37
N GLU A 207 -4.06 8.50 10.30
CA GLU A 207 -3.57 8.47 11.68
C GLU A 207 -2.14 7.94 11.80
N VAL A 208 -1.63 7.21 10.79
CA VAL A 208 -0.23 6.76 10.75
C VAL A 208 0.69 7.71 9.98
N LEU A 209 0.15 8.84 9.49
CA LEU A 209 0.88 9.86 8.76
C LEU A 209 1.14 11.12 9.61
N ASP A 210 2.27 11.77 9.34
CA ASP A 210 2.61 13.12 9.79
C ASP A 210 2.94 13.99 8.56
N GLY A 211 1.96 14.79 8.14
CA GLY A 211 2.00 15.46 6.84
C GLY A 211 2.01 14.45 5.69
N TYR A 212 3.09 14.45 4.90
CA TYR A 212 3.27 13.54 3.76
C TYR A 212 4.05 12.27 4.10
N ARG A 213 4.58 12.17 5.33
CA ARG A 213 5.46 11.10 5.79
C ARG A 213 4.77 10.15 6.75
N LEU A 214 5.39 8.99 7.00
CA LEU A 214 5.00 8.16 8.15
C LEU A 214 5.32 8.88 9.46
N ARG A 215 4.50 8.62 10.48
CA ARG A 215 4.83 9.02 11.86
C ARG A 215 6.12 8.35 12.34
N PRO A 216 6.80 8.93 13.35
CA PRO A 216 7.95 8.27 13.98
C PRO A 216 7.63 6.86 14.48
N VAL A 217 8.58 5.94 14.35
CA VAL A 217 8.46 4.52 14.73
C VAL A 217 7.89 4.33 16.14
N ALA A 218 8.33 5.12 17.11
CA ALA A 218 7.84 5.04 18.49
C ALA A 218 6.35 5.37 18.62
N GLU A 219 5.83 6.30 17.81
CA GLU A 219 4.40 6.62 17.79
C GLU A 219 3.59 5.52 17.10
N LEU A 220 4.12 4.94 16.01
CA LEU A 220 3.49 3.83 15.31
C LEU A 220 3.35 2.61 16.21
N ARG A 221 4.43 2.20 16.89
CA ARG A 221 4.40 1.09 17.87
C ARG A 221 3.34 1.30 18.94
N ARG A 222 3.32 2.49 19.54
CA ARG A 222 2.33 2.84 20.56
C ARG A 222 0.90 2.71 20.02
N ARG A 223 0.61 3.27 18.85
CA ARG A 223 -0.74 3.22 18.25
C ARG A 223 -1.20 1.80 17.94
N PHE A 224 -0.33 0.95 17.40
CA PHE A 224 -0.69 -0.44 17.13
C PHE A 224 -0.93 -1.20 18.44
N ALA A 225 -0.04 -1.06 19.43
CA ALA A 225 -0.18 -1.71 20.74
C ALA A 225 -1.43 -1.25 21.52
N GLU A 226 -1.79 0.03 21.46
CA GLU A 226 -3.02 0.55 22.08
C GLU A 226 -4.30 -0.09 21.50
N LEU A 227 -4.29 -0.43 20.21
CA LEU A 227 -5.44 -1.03 19.53
C LEU A 227 -5.50 -2.55 19.71
N SER A 228 -4.39 -3.25 19.45
CA SER A 228 -4.34 -4.72 19.47
C SER A 228 -4.12 -5.31 20.86
N GLY A 229 -3.74 -4.48 21.84
CA GLY A 229 -3.31 -4.91 23.17
C GLY A 229 -1.87 -5.45 23.23
N ASP A 230 -1.11 -5.37 22.13
CA ASP A 230 0.12 -6.14 21.92
C ASP A 230 1.23 -5.36 21.19
N ASP A 231 2.47 -5.53 21.64
CA ASP A 231 3.66 -4.94 21.02
C ASP A 231 4.14 -5.73 19.79
N ALA A 232 5.06 -5.16 19.02
CA ALA A 232 5.66 -5.74 17.81
C ALA A 232 6.30 -7.12 18.07
N ASP A 233 6.88 -7.31 19.26
CA ASP A 233 7.62 -8.53 19.61
C ASP A 233 6.71 -9.75 19.91
N THR A 234 5.40 -9.57 19.91
CA THR A 234 4.43 -10.64 20.22
C THR A 234 4.32 -11.69 19.10
N GLY A 235 4.80 -11.38 17.90
CA GLY A 235 4.68 -12.26 16.74
C GLY A 235 3.24 -12.41 16.23
N LYS A 236 2.31 -11.54 16.68
CA LYS A 236 0.93 -11.58 16.22
C LYS A 236 0.82 -11.29 14.74
N ARG A 237 -0.04 -12.05 14.06
CA ARG A 237 -0.37 -11.80 12.67
C ARG A 237 -1.24 -10.55 12.57
N CYS A 238 -0.88 -9.63 11.69
CA CYS A 238 -1.61 -8.39 11.49
C CYS A 238 -2.27 -8.38 10.10
N ILE A 239 -3.57 -8.70 10.03
CA ILE A 239 -4.33 -8.62 8.79
C ILE A 239 -4.78 -7.16 8.58
N CYS A 240 -4.37 -6.55 7.48
CA CYS A 240 -4.77 -5.19 7.11
C CYS A 240 -5.82 -5.23 6.00
N SER A 241 -6.88 -4.45 6.17
CA SER A 241 -7.98 -4.25 5.24
C SER A 241 -8.28 -2.77 5.08
N CYS A 242 -9.06 -2.43 4.07
CA CYS A 242 -9.59 -1.09 3.86
C CYS A 242 -10.86 -1.18 3.00
N GLY A 243 -11.06 -0.26 2.04
CA GLY A 243 -12.12 -0.39 1.05
C GLY A 243 -11.83 -1.39 -0.07
N SER A 244 -10.58 -1.56 -0.49
CA SER A 244 -10.22 -2.31 -1.72
C SER A 244 -8.70 -2.53 -1.87
N GLY A 245 -8.01 -2.91 -0.80
CA GLY A 245 -6.58 -3.25 -0.84
C GLY A 245 -5.56 -2.12 -0.96
N ILE A 246 -5.94 -0.87 -1.28
CA ILE A 246 -4.99 0.24 -1.47
C ILE A 246 -4.47 0.79 -0.12
N THR A 247 -5.33 1.45 0.66
CA THR A 247 -4.90 2.13 1.89
C THR A 247 -4.57 1.16 3.03
N ALA A 248 -4.98 -0.10 2.92
CA ALA A 248 -4.52 -1.17 3.79
C ALA A 248 -2.99 -1.31 3.75
N CYS A 249 -2.37 -1.17 2.57
CA CYS A 249 -0.92 -1.24 2.42
C CYS A 249 -0.18 -0.09 3.10
N ILE A 250 -0.85 1.03 3.41
CA ILE A 250 -0.27 2.12 4.22
C ILE A 250 -0.10 1.64 5.67
N LEU A 251 -1.08 0.89 6.21
CA LEU A 251 -0.95 0.28 7.53
C LEU A 251 0.12 -0.81 7.55
N ILE A 252 0.22 -1.62 6.49
CA ILE A 252 1.28 -2.63 6.35
C ILE A 252 2.66 -1.97 6.33
N LEU A 253 2.84 -0.89 5.58
CA LEU A 253 4.09 -0.13 5.56
C LEU A 253 4.43 0.42 6.95
N ALA A 254 3.44 0.93 7.67
CA ALA A 254 3.60 1.45 9.04
C ALA A 254 3.95 0.34 10.05
N LEU A 255 3.32 -0.85 9.94
CA LEU A 255 3.63 -2.03 10.75
C LEU A 255 5.08 -2.48 10.52
N GLU A 256 5.50 -2.61 9.27
CA GLU A 256 6.86 -3.03 8.91
C GLU A 256 7.90 -2.00 9.35
N ALA A 257 7.64 -0.69 9.17
CA ALA A 257 8.49 0.37 9.72
C ALA A 257 8.57 0.34 11.25
N ALA A 258 7.50 -0.10 11.92
CA ALA A 258 7.45 -0.28 13.37
C ALA A 258 8.13 -1.57 13.85
N GLY A 259 8.54 -2.47 12.95
CA GLY A 259 9.22 -3.73 13.27
C GLY A 259 8.29 -4.94 13.41
N TYR A 260 7.02 -4.83 13.01
CA TYR A 260 6.13 -5.98 12.89
C TYR A 260 6.43 -6.71 11.57
N ASP A 261 6.69 -8.01 11.60
CA ASP A 261 7.12 -8.83 10.46
C ASP A 261 6.04 -9.81 9.94
N HIS A 262 4.84 -9.80 10.55
CA HIS A 262 3.72 -10.68 10.22
C HIS A 262 2.49 -9.93 9.68
N ALA A 263 2.72 -8.85 8.93
CA ALA A 263 1.66 -8.13 8.25
C ALA A 263 1.16 -8.88 7.01
N VAL A 264 -0.16 -8.93 6.83
CA VAL A 264 -0.84 -9.63 5.73
C VAL A 264 -1.91 -8.74 5.15
N LEU A 265 -2.00 -8.68 3.83
CA LEU A 265 -3.05 -7.95 3.16
C LEU A 265 -4.29 -8.82 2.94
N TYR A 266 -5.45 -8.36 3.40
CA TYR A 266 -6.72 -8.82 2.84
C TYR A 266 -7.05 -8.01 1.57
N ASP A 267 -6.69 -8.56 0.41
CA ASP A 267 -6.67 -7.82 -0.87
C ASP A 267 -8.06 -7.35 -1.31
N GLY A 268 -9.05 -8.26 -1.26
CA GLY A 268 -10.45 -7.94 -1.54
C GLY A 268 -11.04 -6.90 -0.60
N SER A 269 -10.53 -6.85 0.64
CA SER A 269 -10.89 -5.84 1.64
C SER A 269 -12.41 -5.72 1.85
N TRP A 270 -12.92 -4.55 2.27
CA TRP A 270 -14.35 -4.37 2.49
C TRP A 270 -15.21 -4.46 1.22
N ALA A 271 -14.67 -4.20 0.03
CA ALA A 271 -15.42 -4.41 -1.21
C ALA A 271 -15.80 -5.90 -1.39
N ASP A 272 -14.90 -6.82 -1.08
CA ASP A 272 -15.17 -8.26 -1.05
C ASP A 272 -16.11 -8.62 0.11
N TRP A 273 -15.71 -8.28 1.34
CA TRP A 273 -16.44 -8.67 2.55
C TRP A 273 -17.85 -8.08 2.63
N GLY A 274 -17.96 -6.77 2.40
CA GLY A 274 -19.19 -6.00 2.48
C GLY A 274 -20.19 -6.37 1.38
N SER A 275 -19.73 -6.90 0.24
CA SER A 275 -20.60 -7.39 -0.84
C SER A 275 -21.12 -8.81 -0.61
N ASN A 276 -20.41 -9.62 0.19
CA ASN A 276 -20.80 -11.00 0.46
C ASN A 276 -21.76 -11.10 1.66
N HIS A 277 -23.06 -11.19 1.40
CA HIS A 277 -24.10 -11.28 2.42
C HIS A 277 -24.03 -12.50 3.36
N ALA A 278 -23.22 -13.53 3.03
CA ALA A 278 -22.99 -14.66 3.92
C ALA A 278 -21.96 -14.38 5.03
N LEU A 279 -21.18 -13.29 4.91
CA LEU A 279 -20.18 -12.91 5.90
C LEU A 279 -20.77 -11.99 6.98
N PRO A 280 -20.39 -12.20 8.26
CA PRO A 280 -20.87 -11.39 9.37
C PRO A 280 -20.32 -9.97 9.29
N LEU A 281 -21.00 -9.01 9.90
CA LEU A 281 -20.51 -7.63 10.03
C LEU A 281 -20.93 -7.02 11.36
N GLU A 282 -20.18 -6.00 11.77
CA GLU A 282 -20.53 -5.14 12.89
C GLU A 282 -20.82 -3.71 12.39
N THR A 283 -21.70 -3.01 13.11
CA THR A 283 -21.94 -1.58 12.92
C THR A 283 -22.06 -0.93 14.30
N ASP A 284 -21.67 0.33 14.41
CA ASP A 284 -21.87 1.12 15.63
C ASP A 284 -23.19 1.90 15.59
N LEU A 285 -24.11 1.53 14.70
CA LEU A 285 -25.46 2.08 14.59
C LEU A 285 -26.36 1.42 15.65
N GLY A 286 -26.10 1.69 16.93
CA GLY A 286 -26.88 1.10 18.03
C GLY A 286 -26.28 1.22 19.43
N LYS A 287 -25.16 1.94 19.59
CA LYS A 287 -24.60 2.38 20.87
C LYS A 287 -24.70 3.90 20.97
#